data_AF-A0A9E4HCM7-F1
#
_entry.id   AF-A0A9E4HCM7-F1
#
_cell.length_a   1.000
_cell.length_b   1.000
_cell.length_c   1.000
_cell.angle_alpha   90.00
_cell.angle_beta   90.00
_cell.angle_gamma   90.00
#
_symmetry.space_group_name_H-M   'P 1'
#
loop_
_entity.id
_entity.type
_entity.pdbx_description
1 polymer ?
#
loop_
_entity_poly.entity_id
_entity_poly.type
_entity_poly.pdbx_seq_one_letter_code
_entity_poly.pdbx_strand_id
1 'polypeptide(L)'
;MPKPDRISDILLNKIRIERRFLLMPYYTWWFEYNRLEIIEPLTGSIPHVHWSEWESFVRHASEDLLKEIDRHDKLAEELRRACEGLQRAIEVSSELRGLYQRVVTPEFLAELGTAESELFGARWPNSVFPYLAQLIVNQTPPDCSPLYTIRPLWIRVGTEFLRLRQHPAFAEKTQWCQKIVEGLLISIERLEATLTQKTEAELS
;
A
#
# COMPACT_ATOMS: atom_id res chain seq x y z
N MET A 1 -1.10 -32.15 -23.72
CA MET A 1 -0.32 -31.37 -22.73
C MET A 1 -1.32 -30.68 -21.82
N PRO A 2 -1.30 -30.91 -20.50
CA PRO A 2 -2.02 -30.04 -19.58
C PRO A 2 -1.47 -28.63 -19.79
N LYS A 3 -2.36 -27.65 -19.99
CA LYS A 3 -1.93 -26.25 -20.01
C LYS A 3 -1.52 -25.91 -18.57
N PRO A 4 -0.42 -25.16 -18.37
CA PRO A 4 -0.11 -24.63 -17.03
C PRO A 4 -1.37 -23.99 -16.46
N ASP A 5 -1.66 -24.30 -15.19
CA ASP A 5 -2.87 -23.84 -14.53
C ASP A 5 -2.91 -22.29 -14.58
N ARG A 6 -3.81 -21.76 -15.41
CA ARG A 6 -3.95 -20.32 -15.66
C ARG A 6 -4.14 -19.53 -14.37
N ILE A 7 -4.69 -20.16 -13.34
CA ILE A 7 -4.83 -19.57 -12.01
C ILE A 7 -3.47 -19.42 -11.34
N SER A 8 -2.60 -20.43 -11.40
CA SER A 8 -1.24 -20.35 -10.86
C SER A 8 -0.46 -19.19 -11.47
N ASP A 9 -0.58 -18.96 -12.78
CA ASP A 9 0.06 -17.83 -13.46
C ASP A 9 -0.50 -16.47 -13.00
N ILE A 10 -1.81 -16.36 -12.83
CA ILE A 10 -2.47 -15.14 -12.30
C ILE A 10 -1.96 -14.84 -10.89
N LEU A 11 -1.96 -15.86 -10.01
CA LEU A 11 -1.50 -15.73 -8.62
C LEU A 11 -0.01 -15.38 -8.55
N LEU A 12 0.85 -16.05 -9.33
CA LEU A 12 2.28 -15.77 -9.41
C LEU A 12 2.55 -14.33 -9.86
N ASN A 13 1.87 -13.87 -10.90
CA ASN A 13 2.02 -12.50 -11.38
C ASN A 13 1.59 -11.49 -10.30
N LYS A 14 0.46 -11.75 -9.64
CA LYS A 14 -0.08 -10.92 -8.57
C LYS A 14 0.90 -10.80 -7.39
N ILE A 15 1.38 -11.90 -6.82
CA ILE A 15 2.30 -11.86 -5.67
C ILE A 15 3.65 -11.23 -6.01
N ARG A 16 4.14 -11.38 -7.25
CA ARG A 16 5.37 -10.71 -7.72
C ARG A 16 5.22 -9.20 -7.79
N ILE A 17 4.08 -8.74 -8.29
CA ILE A 17 3.74 -7.32 -8.28
C ILE A 17 3.67 -6.84 -6.82
N GLU A 18 2.91 -7.51 -5.96
CA GLU A 18 2.80 -7.13 -4.55
C GLU A 18 4.15 -7.04 -3.85
N ARG A 19 5.02 -8.05 -4.03
CA ARG A 19 6.38 -8.08 -3.47
C ARG A 19 7.16 -6.83 -3.85
N ARG A 20 7.17 -6.46 -5.13
CA ARG A 20 7.91 -5.30 -5.62
C ARG A 20 7.55 -4.04 -4.86
N PHE A 21 6.28 -3.87 -4.52
CA PHE A 21 5.83 -2.64 -3.90
C PHE A 21 5.79 -2.67 -2.38
N LEU A 22 5.62 -3.84 -1.75
CA LEU A 22 5.89 -4.01 -0.32
C LEU A 22 7.34 -3.63 0.02
N LEU A 23 8.27 -3.86 -0.92
CA LEU A 23 9.66 -3.44 -0.81
C LEU A 23 9.88 -1.94 -1.03
N MET A 24 8.89 -1.19 -1.55
CA MET A 24 9.01 0.23 -1.87
C MET A 24 8.42 1.17 -0.79
N PRO A 25 8.33 0.79 0.49
CA PRO A 25 7.43 1.35 1.53
C PRO A 25 6.13 2.14 1.16
N TYR A 26 5.61 2.09 -0.07
CA TYR A 26 4.36 2.75 -0.46
C TYR A 26 3.18 1.83 -0.16
N TYR A 27 2.55 1.99 1.01
CA TYR A 27 1.53 1.05 1.44
C TYR A 27 0.13 1.32 0.86
N THR A 28 -0.31 2.57 0.76
CA THR A 28 -1.62 3.00 0.23
C THR A 28 -1.46 3.61 -1.16
N TRP A 29 -2.15 3.11 -2.18
CA TRP A 29 -1.68 3.35 -3.55
C TRP A 29 -2.50 4.43 -4.25
N TRP A 30 -1.74 5.30 -4.90
CA TRP A 30 -1.97 6.28 -5.96
C TRP A 30 -3.36 6.90 -6.16
N PHE A 31 -4.46 6.15 -6.31
CA PHE A 31 -5.73 6.72 -6.76
C PHE A 31 -6.74 6.95 -5.64
N GLU A 32 -6.84 6.05 -4.66
CA GLU A 32 -7.81 6.13 -3.56
C GLU A 32 -7.18 6.36 -2.18
N TYR A 33 -7.71 7.33 -1.43
CA TYR A 33 -7.17 7.75 -0.12
C TYR A 33 -7.20 6.69 0.97
N ASN A 34 -7.96 5.60 0.79
CA ASN A 34 -8.22 4.61 1.84
C ASN A 34 -8.06 3.17 1.33
N ARG A 35 -7.27 2.94 0.28
CA ARG A 35 -7.16 1.62 -0.32
C ARG A 35 -5.72 1.18 -0.53
N LEU A 36 -5.45 -0.08 -0.17
CA LEU A 36 -4.28 -0.81 -0.65
C LEU A 36 -4.67 -1.40 -2.01
N GLU A 37 -4.61 -0.61 -3.08
CA GLU A 37 -5.16 -1.03 -4.38
C GLU A 37 -4.49 -2.28 -4.95
N ILE A 38 -3.22 -2.48 -4.61
CA ILE A 38 -2.42 -3.58 -5.14
C ILE A 38 -2.12 -4.64 -4.08
N ILE A 39 -2.32 -4.40 -2.78
CA ILE A 39 -2.17 -5.43 -1.75
C ILE A 39 -3.58 -5.80 -1.28
N GLU A 40 -4.13 -6.84 -1.88
CA GLU A 40 -5.50 -7.29 -1.61
C GLU A 40 -5.52 -8.82 -1.51
N PRO A 41 -6.58 -9.41 -0.92
CA PRO A 41 -6.74 -10.85 -0.92
C PRO A 41 -6.59 -11.44 -2.33
N LEU A 42 -5.77 -12.48 -2.49
CA LEU A 42 -5.53 -13.16 -3.76
C LEU A 42 -6.84 -13.69 -4.34
N THR A 43 -7.71 -14.20 -3.48
CA THR A 43 -9.07 -14.64 -3.84
C THR A 43 -9.90 -13.53 -4.48
N GLY A 44 -9.74 -12.29 -4.02
CA GLY A 44 -10.39 -11.10 -4.58
C GLY A 44 -9.77 -10.61 -5.89
N SER A 45 -8.53 -10.99 -6.18
CA SER A 45 -7.80 -10.57 -7.39
C SER A 45 -8.13 -11.41 -8.63
N ILE A 46 -8.81 -12.54 -8.47
CA ILE A 46 -9.19 -13.41 -9.60
C ILE A 46 -10.38 -12.78 -10.34
N PRO A 47 -10.24 -12.43 -11.64
CA PRO A 47 -11.35 -11.90 -12.42
C PRO A 47 -12.51 -12.90 -12.48
N HIS A 48 -13.75 -12.41 -12.42
CA HIS A 48 -14.95 -13.25 -12.45
C HIS A 48 -15.00 -14.22 -13.65
N VAL A 49 -14.40 -13.84 -14.79
CA VAL A 49 -14.32 -14.70 -15.98
C VAL A 49 -13.46 -15.97 -15.78
N HIS A 50 -12.65 -16.01 -14.73
CA HIS A 50 -11.78 -17.13 -14.34
C HIS A 50 -12.31 -17.94 -13.16
N TRP A 51 -13.53 -17.70 -12.68
CA TRP A 51 -14.06 -18.37 -11.48
C TRP A 51 -14.20 -19.89 -11.62
N SER A 52 -14.59 -20.41 -12.78
CA SER A 52 -14.66 -21.87 -13.00
C SER A 52 -13.27 -22.53 -12.96
N GLU A 53 -12.26 -21.84 -13.48
CA GLU A 53 -10.85 -22.25 -13.42
C GLU A 53 -10.35 -22.19 -11.97
N TRP A 54 -10.72 -21.14 -11.21
CA TRP A 54 -10.43 -21.00 -9.78
C TRP A 54 -11.04 -22.14 -8.96
N GLU A 55 -12.31 -22.46 -9.15
CA GLU A 55 -12.95 -23.58 -8.47
C GLU A 55 -12.25 -24.91 -8.79
N SER A 56 -11.81 -25.09 -10.03
CA SER A 56 -11.03 -26.27 -10.43
C SER A 56 -9.67 -26.29 -9.74
N PHE A 57 -8.96 -25.17 -9.70
CA PHE A 57 -7.69 -25.01 -8.98
C PHE A 57 -7.87 -25.40 -7.51
N VAL A 58 -8.88 -24.84 -6.82
CA VAL A 58 -9.14 -25.11 -5.40
C VAL A 58 -9.42 -26.59 -5.13
N ARG A 59 -10.16 -27.27 -6.01
CA ARG A 59 -10.45 -28.70 -5.87
C ARG A 59 -9.22 -29.61 -5.96
N HIS A 60 -8.17 -29.17 -6.66
CA HIS A 60 -6.98 -29.99 -6.92
C HIS A 60 -5.70 -29.45 -6.27
N ALA A 61 -5.75 -28.26 -5.66
CA ALA A 61 -4.64 -27.68 -4.93
C ALA A 61 -4.34 -28.49 -3.66
N SER A 62 -3.06 -28.53 -3.28
CA SER A 62 -2.66 -29.12 -2.01
C SER A 62 -3.22 -28.31 -0.83
N GLU A 63 -3.48 -28.98 0.30
CA GLU A 63 -3.96 -28.33 1.52
C GLU A 63 -2.99 -27.24 2.00
N ASP A 64 -1.68 -27.48 1.86
CA ASP A 64 -0.64 -26.52 2.25
C ASP A 64 -0.69 -25.24 1.39
N LEU A 65 -0.91 -25.36 0.07
CA LEU A 65 -1.05 -24.20 -0.81
C LEU A 65 -2.28 -23.37 -0.43
N LEU A 66 -3.41 -24.03 -0.16
CA LEU A 66 -4.64 -23.35 0.28
C LEU A 66 -4.46 -22.65 1.63
N LYS A 67 -3.73 -23.25 2.57
CA LYS A 67 -3.40 -22.62 3.86
C LYS A 67 -2.52 -21.39 3.70
N GLU A 68 -1.53 -21.43 2.79
CA GLU A 68 -0.67 -20.26 2.54
C GLU A 68 -1.43 -19.14 1.82
N ILE A 69 -2.39 -19.45 0.93
CA ILE A 69 -3.30 -18.45 0.34
C ILE A 69 -4.16 -17.79 1.43
N ASP A 70 -4.79 -18.57 2.31
CA ASP A 70 -5.59 -18.03 3.42
C ASP A 70 -4.76 -17.18 4.38
N ARG A 71 -3.53 -17.62 4.68
CA ARG A 71 -2.57 -16.84 5.50
C ARG A 71 -2.24 -15.50 4.85
N HIS A 72 -1.95 -15.50 3.56
CA HIS A 72 -1.68 -14.30 2.79
C HIS A 72 -2.87 -13.33 2.83
N ASP A 73 -4.08 -13.82 2.54
CA ASP A 73 -5.30 -13.01 2.49
C ASP A 73 -5.61 -12.35 3.84
N LYS A 74 -5.39 -13.08 4.95
CA LYS A 74 -5.50 -12.53 6.31
C LYS A 74 -4.48 -11.43 6.56
N LEU A 75 -3.21 -11.63 6.19
CA LEU A 75 -2.16 -10.63 6.37
C LEU A 75 -2.40 -9.38 5.51
N ALA A 76 -2.89 -9.53 4.28
CA ALA A 76 -3.25 -8.40 3.42
C ALA A 76 -4.38 -7.55 4.04
N GLU A 77 -5.41 -8.20 4.58
CA GLU A 77 -6.51 -7.53 5.27
C GLU A 77 -6.07 -6.89 6.61
N GLU A 78 -5.20 -7.55 7.37
CA GLU A 78 -4.59 -6.97 8.56
C GLU A 78 -3.76 -5.73 8.23
N LEU A 79 -2.99 -5.77 7.14
CA LEU A 79 -2.21 -4.63 6.67
C LEU A 79 -3.12 -3.47 6.29
N ARG A 80 -4.22 -3.74 5.58
CA ARG A 80 -5.21 -2.72 5.20
C ARG A 80 -5.73 -1.98 6.43
N ARG A 81 -6.19 -2.73 7.43
CA ARG A 81 -6.69 -2.16 8.70
C ARG A 81 -5.62 -1.41 9.47
N ALA A 82 -4.38 -1.92 9.50
CA ALA A 82 -3.27 -1.27 10.17
C ALA A 82 -2.92 0.08 9.52
N CYS A 83 -2.84 0.11 8.19
CA CYS A 83 -2.61 1.32 7.41
C CYS A 83 -3.74 2.34 7.58
N GLU A 84 -5.01 1.92 7.51
CA GLU A 84 -6.16 2.79 7.78
C GLU A 84 -6.12 3.37 9.20
N GLY A 85 -5.79 2.54 10.19
CA GLY A 85 -5.65 2.97 11.58
C GLY A 85 -4.51 3.97 11.79
N LEU A 86 -3.36 3.77 11.13
CA LEU A 86 -2.24 4.70 11.16
C LEU A 86 -2.57 6.01 10.45
N GLN A 87 -3.18 5.94 9.27
CA GLN A 87 -3.60 7.10 8.49
C GLN A 87 -4.57 7.96 9.29
N ARG A 88 -5.63 7.35 9.85
CA ARG A 88 -6.63 8.07 10.64
C ARG A 88 -6.01 8.73 11.87
N ALA A 89 -5.06 8.05 12.53
CA ALA A 89 -4.35 8.62 13.68
C ALA A 89 -3.54 9.86 13.29
N ILE A 90 -2.84 9.82 12.16
CA ILE A 90 -2.06 10.95 11.65
C ILE A 90 -2.98 12.09 11.18
N GLU A 91 -4.04 11.77 10.42
CA GLU A 91 -4.99 12.71 9.84
C GLU A 91 -5.62 13.64 10.89
N VAL A 92 -6.06 13.09 12.02
CA VAL A 92 -6.75 13.85 13.06
C VAL A 92 -5.80 14.48 14.09
N SER A 93 -4.48 14.26 13.94
CA SER A 93 -3.50 14.66 14.95
C SER A 93 -3.22 16.16 15.00
N SER A 94 -2.90 16.64 16.21
CA SER A 94 -2.38 17.99 16.42
C SER A 94 -1.01 18.20 15.78
N GLU A 95 -0.21 17.14 15.71
CA GLU A 95 1.16 17.14 15.21
C GLU A 95 1.18 17.41 13.71
N LEU A 96 0.30 16.73 12.95
CA LEU A 96 0.14 17.01 11.52
C LEU A 96 -0.37 18.44 11.28
N ARG A 97 -1.38 18.87 12.04
CA ARG A 97 -1.94 20.23 11.92
C ARG A 97 -0.93 21.32 12.23
N GLY A 98 -0.16 21.16 13.31
CA GLY A 98 0.88 22.10 13.71
C GLY A 98 2.04 22.15 12.72
N LEU A 99 2.44 21.01 12.15
CA LEU A 99 3.43 21.00 11.06
C LEU A 99 2.88 21.70 9.82
N TYR A 100 1.65 21.39 9.42
CA TYR A 100 0.99 22.02 8.27
C TYR A 100 0.93 23.55 8.42
N GLN A 101 0.44 24.06 9.54
CA GLN A 101 0.33 25.50 9.81
C GLN A 101 1.67 26.25 9.73
N ARG A 102 2.79 25.59 10.06
CA ARG A 102 4.13 26.20 9.96
C ARG A 102 4.62 26.33 8.51
N VAL A 103 4.11 25.51 7.60
CA VAL A 103 4.57 25.45 6.20
C VAL A 103 3.57 26.02 5.21
N VAL A 104 2.49 26.64 5.68
CA VAL A 104 1.51 27.35 4.85
C VAL A 104 1.37 28.83 5.24
N THR A 105 2.42 29.43 5.81
CA THR A 105 2.42 30.87 6.06
C THR A 105 2.48 31.64 4.74
N PRO A 106 1.95 32.88 4.67
CA PRO A 106 2.02 33.70 3.47
C PRO A 106 3.44 33.85 2.91
N GLU A 107 4.44 33.99 3.80
CA GLU A 107 5.84 34.15 3.43
C GLU A 107 6.39 32.87 2.80
N PHE A 108 6.13 31.71 3.40
CA PHE A 108 6.60 30.43 2.89
C PHE A 108 5.94 30.08 1.55
N LEU A 109 4.64 30.34 1.42
CA LEU A 109 3.91 30.11 0.16
C LEU A 109 4.38 31.05 -0.95
N ALA A 110 4.70 32.31 -0.62
CA ALA A 110 5.28 33.26 -1.55
C ALA A 110 6.67 32.81 -2.05
N GLU A 111 7.52 32.26 -1.18
CA GLU A 111 8.80 31.66 -1.57
C GLU A 111 8.63 30.47 -2.53
N LEU A 112 7.56 29.69 -2.37
CA LEU A 112 7.20 28.59 -3.26
C LEU A 112 6.49 29.04 -4.55
N GLY A 113 6.13 30.32 -4.66
CA GLY A 113 5.42 30.87 -5.83
C GLY A 113 4.01 30.30 -6.02
N THR A 114 3.30 29.98 -4.94
CA THR A 114 1.95 29.39 -4.99
C THR A 114 1.05 29.93 -3.88
N ALA A 115 -0.26 29.73 -3.99
CA ALA A 115 -1.22 29.98 -2.92
C ALA A 115 -1.70 28.68 -2.24
N GLU A 116 -2.18 28.78 -1.00
CA GLU A 116 -2.65 27.60 -0.24
C GLU A 116 -3.77 26.84 -0.98
N SER A 117 -4.70 27.57 -1.59
CA SER A 117 -5.81 27.01 -2.39
C SER A 117 -5.35 26.26 -3.63
N GLU A 118 -4.13 26.50 -4.11
CA GLU A 118 -3.58 25.87 -5.31
C GLU A 118 -2.86 24.57 -4.99
N LEU A 119 -2.26 24.44 -3.79
CA LEU A 119 -1.45 23.29 -3.37
C LEU A 119 -2.15 21.95 -3.57
N PHE A 120 -3.45 21.89 -3.29
CA PHE A 120 -4.24 20.65 -3.34
C PHE A 120 -5.21 20.58 -4.53
N GLY A 121 -5.23 21.61 -5.39
CA GLY A 121 -6.14 21.68 -6.53
C GLY A 121 -7.61 21.43 -6.15
N ALA A 122 -8.29 20.57 -6.91
CA ALA A 122 -9.69 20.19 -6.64
C ALA A 122 -9.91 19.45 -5.30
N ARG A 123 -8.84 19.07 -4.59
CA ARG A 123 -8.88 18.38 -3.29
C ARG A 123 -8.99 19.37 -2.12
N TRP A 124 -8.76 20.66 -2.38
CA TRP A 124 -8.95 21.73 -1.39
C TRP A 124 -10.45 22.05 -1.17
N PRO A 125 -10.91 22.33 0.06
CA PRO A 125 -10.18 22.25 1.34
C PRO A 125 -10.34 20.90 2.05
N ASN A 126 -11.27 20.06 1.62
CA ASN A 126 -11.77 18.94 2.43
C ASN A 126 -10.79 17.77 2.57
N SER A 127 -9.82 17.62 1.66
CA SER A 127 -8.96 16.44 1.58
C SER A 127 -7.48 16.71 1.86
N VAL A 128 -7.15 17.86 2.47
CA VAL A 128 -5.78 18.25 2.81
C VAL A 128 -5.12 17.26 3.76
N PHE A 129 -5.70 17.09 4.95
CA PHE A 129 -5.15 16.21 5.99
C PHE A 129 -5.22 14.73 5.63
N PRO A 130 -6.32 14.22 5.03
CA PRO A 130 -6.34 12.85 4.50
C PRO A 130 -5.20 12.60 3.51
N TYR A 131 -4.94 13.55 2.59
CA TYR A 131 -3.89 13.39 1.59
C TYR A 131 -2.49 13.43 2.20
N LEU A 132 -2.21 14.38 3.10
CA LEU A 132 -0.91 14.43 3.78
C LEU A 132 -0.67 13.17 4.62
N ALA A 133 -1.69 12.69 5.35
CA ALA A 133 -1.61 11.45 6.11
C ALA A 133 -1.29 10.26 5.21
N GLN A 134 -1.93 10.17 4.04
CA GLN A 134 -1.64 9.15 3.02
C GLN A 134 -0.17 9.19 2.58
N LEU A 135 0.36 10.36 2.21
CA LEU A 135 1.76 10.53 1.81
C LEU A 135 2.74 10.11 2.91
N ILE A 136 2.41 10.40 4.17
CA ILE A 136 3.21 10.00 5.34
C ILE A 136 3.20 8.49 5.51
N VAL A 137 2.02 7.85 5.50
CA VAL A 137 1.86 6.40 5.61
C VAL A 137 2.66 5.69 4.52
N ASN A 138 2.63 6.24 3.30
CA ASN A 138 3.35 5.73 2.12
C ASN A 138 4.85 5.96 2.11
N GLN A 139 5.39 6.69 3.10
CA GLN A 139 6.75 7.18 3.06
C GLN A 139 7.10 7.87 1.73
N THR A 140 6.13 8.57 1.12
CA THR A 140 6.31 9.11 -0.23
C THR A 140 7.53 10.04 -0.25
N PRO A 141 8.60 9.69 -0.98
CA PRO A 141 9.79 10.49 -1.09
C PRO A 141 9.46 11.92 -1.56
N PRO A 142 10.18 12.93 -1.07
CA PRO A 142 9.94 14.32 -1.42
C PRO A 142 9.86 14.58 -2.93
N ASP A 143 10.65 13.87 -3.73
CA ASP A 143 10.74 14.00 -5.19
C ASP A 143 9.65 13.23 -5.97
N CYS A 144 8.87 12.39 -5.29
CA CYS A 144 7.89 11.45 -5.87
C CYS A 144 6.42 11.76 -5.53
N SER A 145 6.08 12.98 -5.09
CA SER A 145 4.66 13.34 -4.88
C SER A 145 3.86 13.16 -6.19
N PRO A 146 2.75 12.38 -6.17
CA PRO A 146 1.98 12.10 -7.38
C PRO A 146 1.14 13.31 -7.84
N LEU A 147 0.81 14.23 -6.93
CA LEU A 147 0.10 15.46 -7.27
C LEU A 147 1.12 16.59 -7.51
N TYR A 148 1.14 17.11 -8.74
CA TYR A 148 2.12 18.13 -9.14
C TYR A 148 1.96 19.45 -8.38
N THR A 149 0.75 19.79 -7.95
CA THR A 149 0.46 21.06 -7.27
C THR A 149 1.06 21.14 -5.87
N ILE A 150 1.08 20.04 -5.11
CA ILE A 150 1.71 20.00 -3.78
C ILE A 150 3.22 19.75 -3.85
N ARG A 151 3.72 19.31 -5.01
CA ARG A 151 5.09 18.83 -5.18
C ARG A 151 6.14 19.86 -4.72
N PRO A 152 6.04 21.18 -5.00
CA PRO A 152 7.00 22.16 -4.50
C PRO A 152 7.10 22.17 -2.96
N LEU A 153 5.94 22.14 -2.29
CA LEU A 153 5.88 22.06 -0.82
C LEU A 153 6.43 20.72 -0.32
N TRP A 154 6.03 19.61 -0.94
CA TRP A 154 6.48 18.27 -0.54
C TRP A 154 7.99 18.07 -0.73
N ILE A 155 8.59 18.60 -1.80
CA ILE A 155 10.05 18.60 -2.00
C ILE A 155 10.74 19.35 -0.86
N ARG A 156 10.18 20.48 -0.44
CA ARG A 156 10.79 21.36 0.56
C ARG A 156 10.72 20.80 1.98
N VAL A 157 9.56 20.26 2.38
CA VAL A 157 9.28 19.88 3.78
C VAL A 157 8.82 18.43 3.96
N GLY A 158 8.74 17.63 2.89
CA GLY A 158 8.24 16.25 2.95
C GLY A 158 8.96 15.39 3.97
N THR A 159 10.28 15.51 4.10
CA THR A 159 11.08 14.81 5.12
C THR A 159 10.60 15.11 6.56
N GLU A 160 10.15 16.33 6.85
CA GLU A 160 9.60 16.69 8.16
C GLU A 160 8.25 16.03 8.41
N PHE A 161 7.38 15.97 7.39
CA PHE A 161 6.12 15.22 7.46
C PHE A 161 6.37 13.72 7.67
N LEU A 162 7.32 13.13 6.94
CA LEU A 162 7.64 11.71 7.05
C LEU A 162 8.15 11.32 8.45
N ARG A 163 8.86 12.23 9.14
CA ARG A 163 9.29 12.03 10.54
C ARG A 163 8.14 11.87 11.52
N LEU A 164 6.92 12.29 11.18
CA LEU A 164 5.76 12.04 12.03
C LEU A 164 5.59 10.55 12.32
N ARG A 165 5.92 9.64 11.40
CA ARG A 165 5.85 8.19 11.70
C ARG A 165 6.69 7.73 12.89
N GLN A 166 7.76 8.45 13.18
CA GLN A 166 8.65 8.17 14.30
C GLN A 166 8.23 8.92 15.58
N HIS A 167 7.23 9.79 15.49
CA HIS A 167 6.68 10.48 16.66
C HIS A 167 6.10 9.45 17.65
N PRO A 168 6.29 9.63 18.98
CA PRO A 168 5.80 8.68 19.98
C PRO A 168 4.30 8.35 19.84
N ALA A 169 3.48 9.30 19.38
CA ALA A 169 2.05 9.10 19.14
C ALA A 169 1.72 8.06 18.05
N PHE A 170 2.64 7.82 17.10
CA PHE A 170 2.40 6.94 15.94
C PHE A 170 3.40 5.78 15.83
N ALA A 171 4.43 5.75 16.67
CA ALA A 171 5.51 4.76 16.61
C ALA A 171 4.99 3.32 16.71
N GLU A 172 4.09 3.03 17.66
CA GLU A 172 3.51 1.70 17.85
C GLU A 172 2.72 1.24 16.61
N LYS A 173 1.85 2.10 16.07
CA LYS A 173 1.08 1.80 14.85
C LYS A 173 1.99 1.62 13.63
N THR A 174 3.04 2.42 13.53
CA THR A 174 4.07 2.30 12.49
C THR A 174 4.79 0.95 12.55
N GLN A 175 5.23 0.55 13.74
CA GLN A 175 5.89 -0.75 13.96
C GLN A 175 4.95 -1.92 13.66
N TRP A 176 3.67 -1.79 14.03
CA TRP A 176 2.66 -2.80 13.72
C TRP A 176 2.49 -3.00 12.20
N CYS A 177 2.38 -1.92 11.43
CA CYS A 177 2.34 -2.02 9.96
C CYS A 177 3.60 -2.72 9.41
N GLN A 178 4.79 -2.38 9.91
CA GLN A 178 6.05 -2.98 9.45
C GLN A 178 6.09 -4.48 9.72
N LYS A 179 5.67 -4.92 10.91
CA LYS A 179 5.61 -6.34 11.27
C LYS A 179 4.67 -7.13 10.36
N ILE A 180 3.52 -6.56 9.98
CA ILE A 180 2.60 -7.20 9.05
C ILE A 180 3.23 -7.29 7.65
N VAL A 181 3.90 -6.23 7.18
CA VAL A 181 4.62 -6.22 5.89
C VAL A 181 5.68 -7.31 5.84
N GLU A 182 6.48 -7.47 6.90
CA GLU A 182 7.47 -8.55 7.00
C GLU A 182 6.80 -9.93 6.93
N GLY A 183 5.70 -10.13 7.65
CA GLY A 183 4.91 -11.36 7.60
C GLY A 183 4.36 -11.65 6.20
N LEU A 184 3.88 -10.63 5.50
CA LEU A 184 3.33 -10.74 4.15
C LEU A 184 4.41 -11.06 3.13
N LEU A 185 5.60 -10.44 3.23
CA LEU A 185 6.76 -10.76 2.39
C LEU A 185 7.17 -12.24 2.53
N ILE A 186 7.23 -12.75 3.77
CA ILE A 186 7.51 -14.18 4.02
C ILE A 186 6.44 -15.07 3.40
N SER A 187 5.16 -14.69 3.52
CA SER A 187 4.04 -15.43 2.92
C SER A 187 4.14 -15.47 1.39
N ILE A 188 4.48 -14.33 0.77
CA ILE A 188 4.67 -14.22 -0.68
C ILE A 188 5.81 -15.12 -1.16
N GLU A 189 6.95 -15.15 -0.46
CA GLU A 189 8.09 -15.99 -0.84
C GLU A 189 7.72 -17.48 -0.80
N ARG A 190 6.93 -17.91 0.19
CA ARG A 190 6.43 -19.29 0.29
C ARG A 190 5.45 -19.63 -0.84
N LEU A 191 4.52 -18.73 -1.13
CA LEU A 191 3.56 -18.88 -2.22
C LEU A 191 4.27 -18.97 -3.57
N GLU A 192 5.24 -18.10 -3.82
CA GLU A 192 6.03 -18.09 -5.06
C GLU A 192 6.78 -19.41 -5.25
N ALA A 193 7.42 -19.93 -4.20
CA ALA A 193 8.11 -21.23 -4.25
C ALA A 193 7.14 -22.39 -4.53
N THR A 194 6.01 -22.42 -3.83
CA THR A 194 5.01 -23.51 -3.95
C THR A 194 4.34 -23.52 -5.32
N LEU A 195 3.96 -22.34 -5.83
CA LEU A 195 3.33 -22.21 -7.14
C LEU A 195 4.31 -22.53 -8.28
N THR A 196 5.58 -22.12 -8.17
CA THR A 196 6.60 -22.42 -9.19
C THR A 196 6.87 -23.93 -9.29
N GLN A 197 7.02 -24.62 -8.15
CA GLN A 197 7.22 -26.07 -8.13
C GLN A 197 6.04 -26.83 -8.75
N LYS A 198 4.80 -26.36 -8.50
CA LYS A 198 3.59 -26.94 -9.13
C LYS A 198 3.61 -26.76 -10.65
N THR A 199 3.94 -25.58 -11.15
CA THR A 199 4.04 -25.31 -12.60
C THR A 199 5.12 -26.17 -13.27
N GLU A 200 6.27 -26.37 -12.63
CA GLU A 200 7.35 -27.24 -13.15
C GLU A 200 6.95 -28.72 -13.18
N ALA A 201 6.23 -29.19 -12.16
CA ALA A 201 5.74 -30.57 -12.09
C ALA A 201 4.65 -30.87 -13.14
N GLU A 202 3.84 -29.88 -13.52
CA GLU A 202 2.82 -30.02 -14.58
C GLU A 202 3.40 -30.02 -16.00
N LEU A 203 4.62 -29.50 -16.17
CA LEU A 203 5.34 -29.43 -17.44
C LEU A 203 6.27 -30.63 -17.71
N SER A 204 6.53 -31.46 -16.69
CA SER A 204 7.39 -32.66 -16.75
C SER A 204 6.60 -33.91 -17.09
#